data_AF-A0A3B9NVE3-F1
#
_entry.id   AF-A0A3B9NVE3-F1
#
_cell.length_a   1.000
_cell.length_b   1.000
_cell.length_c   1.000
_cell.angle_alpha   90.00
_cell.angle_beta   90.00
_cell.angle_gamma   90.00
#
_symmetry.space_group_name_H-M   'P 1'
#
loop_
_entity.id
_entity.type
_entity.pdbx_description
1 polymer ?
#
loop_
_entity_poly.entity_id
_entity_poly.type
_entity_poly.pdbx_seq_one_letter_code
_entity_poly.pdbx_strand_id
1 'polypeptide(L)'
;MLRLIQSNDLVQLAQHFGAVSAAASRDPLAPEVVIIQSVGTGQWLKLQTAEHLGISANLDCQLPAQFIWRLYQTILGLGSQKPVEANALTFKLMQRLPTFKAPAVQQYLNAGPRLDLRCFQLATRISAAFEGYLLYRPDWIMAFEQGQNPISAAPNSAWQAELWRSLIAADPGLRTTHRAYLHQQLLKALKTTDHSTQLPTRISLFGLSSLAPLHLETFNHLANQCPVDLYFMNPSETYWGDITTEKSAQQSRLDALSQTAQTPNDDYAFLGNPLLASLGRQGQEFHELLTAQADLIAEEDFVPRHRTHRLGILQDDIYWARETEDSVIDGLLPETQDASLGFHSCHSPLREMEVLLDRIYRALADPAIRVTDILVMAPDIQKYTAVIQAVFGDALPYGIADQNQYQNSDILRSFIQLLNLPNSRLPASELITYLEVPAIARRFGIDDEGVTFIKAWIKETGIRWGRDGASKQKWSVPDETHFTWQFGLDQLLMGVLTDEPITDLSVLPYALPLDHLLVLNAFLDFCQTVFETQTQLETVRSPEQWASAISSLLERLFDPVDQERQDL
;
A
#
# COMPACT_ATOMS: atom_id res chain seq x y z
N MET A 1 9.89 -33.50 -2.06
CA MET A 1 10.77 -32.77 -3.00
C MET A 1 10.00 -31.59 -3.55
N LEU A 2 10.67 -30.47 -3.82
CA LEU A 2 10.06 -29.29 -4.41
C LEU A 2 9.88 -29.54 -5.92
N ARG A 3 8.65 -29.42 -6.40
CA ARG A 3 8.32 -29.52 -7.83
C ARG A 3 8.16 -28.12 -8.40
N LEU A 4 8.82 -27.84 -9.51
CA LEU A 4 8.67 -26.61 -10.28
C LEU A 4 7.79 -26.91 -11.50
N ILE A 5 6.69 -26.19 -11.66
CA ILE A 5 5.81 -26.26 -12.82
C ILE A 5 5.93 -24.94 -13.56
N GLN A 6 6.35 -24.98 -14.83
CA GLN A 6 6.64 -23.79 -15.63
C GLN A 6 5.73 -23.70 -16.84
N SER A 7 5.25 -22.49 -17.12
CA SER A 7 4.54 -22.16 -18.35
C SER A 7 4.63 -20.66 -18.62
N ASN A 8 4.52 -20.28 -19.89
CA ASN A 8 4.33 -18.88 -20.32
C ASN A 8 2.85 -18.46 -20.32
N ASP A 9 1.95 -19.33 -19.86
CA ASP A 9 0.51 -19.07 -19.76
C ASP A 9 -0.01 -19.37 -18.34
N LEU A 10 -0.57 -18.34 -17.71
CA LEU A 10 -1.05 -18.40 -16.35
C LEU A 10 -2.33 -19.27 -16.25
N VAL A 11 -3.14 -19.33 -17.31
CA VAL A 11 -4.33 -20.19 -17.39
C VAL A 11 -3.93 -21.66 -17.41
N GLN A 12 -2.87 -22.03 -18.15
CA GLN A 12 -2.36 -23.41 -18.15
C GLN A 12 -1.88 -23.83 -16.76
N LEU A 13 -1.13 -22.96 -16.06
CA LEU A 13 -0.73 -23.21 -14.67
C LEU A 13 -1.95 -23.41 -13.76
N ALA A 14 -3.00 -22.62 -13.94
CA ALA A 14 -4.23 -22.74 -13.15
C ALA A 14 -4.99 -24.04 -13.43
N GLN A 15 -5.04 -24.48 -14.69
CA GLN A 15 -5.63 -25.77 -15.08
C GLN A 15 -4.84 -26.94 -14.50
N HIS A 16 -3.50 -26.90 -14.59
CA HIS A 16 -2.63 -27.89 -13.97
C HIS A 16 -2.84 -27.92 -12.45
N PHE A 17 -2.84 -26.76 -11.79
CA PHE A 17 -3.15 -26.64 -10.37
C PHE A 17 -4.51 -27.27 -10.01
N GLY A 18 -5.55 -26.96 -10.78
CA GLY A 18 -6.89 -27.50 -10.57
C GLY A 18 -6.94 -29.02 -10.71
N ALA A 19 -6.31 -29.58 -11.75
CA ALA A 19 -6.23 -31.01 -11.98
C ALA A 19 -5.49 -31.76 -10.85
N VAL A 20 -4.35 -31.21 -10.42
CA VAL A 20 -3.57 -31.79 -9.32
C VAL A 20 -4.32 -31.67 -7.99
N SER A 21 -4.95 -30.54 -7.72
CA SER A 21 -5.76 -30.32 -6.49
C SER A 21 -6.94 -31.29 -6.42
N ALA A 22 -7.67 -31.48 -7.53
CA ALA A 22 -8.78 -32.43 -7.61
C ALA A 22 -8.34 -33.89 -7.38
N ALA A 23 -7.17 -34.28 -7.89
CA ALA A 23 -6.63 -35.63 -7.71
C ALA A 23 -6.08 -35.89 -6.30
N ALA A 24 -5.62 -34.85 -5.60
CA ALA A 24 -4.95 -34.97 -4.30
C ALA A 24 -5.90 -34.98 -3.10
N SER A 25 -7.16 -34.53 -3.25
CA SER A 25 -8.08 -34.33 -2.12
C SER A 25 -8.47 -35.66 -1.45
N ARG A 26 -8.04 -35.83 -0.19
CA ARG A 26 -8.38 -36.99 0.66
C ARG A 26 -9.32 -36.63 1.82
N ASP A 27 -9.31 -35.38 2.25
CA ASP A 27 -10.20 -34.83 3.28
C ASP A 27 -10.98 -33.65 2.70
N PRO A 28 -12.31 -33.74 2.57
CA PRO A 28 -13.13 -32.69 1.96
C PRO A 28 -13.18 -31.38 2.79
N LEU A 29 -12.75 -31.41 4.06
CA LEU A 29 -12.76 -30.24 4.94
C LEU A 29 -11.37 -29.62 5.14
N ALA A 30 -10.31 -30.31 4.76
CA ALA A 30 -8.96 -29.74 4.82
C ALA A 30 -8.81 -28.64 3.74
N PRO A 31 -8.38 -27.43 4.11
CA PRO A 31 -8.16 -26.36 3.14
C PRO A 31 -6.93 -26.66 2.27
N GLU A 32 -7.04 -26.33 0.98
CA GLU A 32 -5.92 -26.33 0.05
C GLU A 32 -5.14 -25.03 0.23
N VAL A 33 -3.89 -25.13 0.70
CA VAL A 33 -3.07 -23.96 1.00
C VAL A 33 -2.34 -23.50 -0.26
N VAL A 34 -2.60 -22.25 -0.67
CA VAL A 34 -1.98 -21.64 -1.84
C VAL A 34 -1.27 -20.34 -1.45
N ILE A 35 0.03 -20.27 -1.70
CA ILE A 35 0.84 -19.08 -1.47
C ILE A 35 0.82 -18.23 -2.72
N ILE A 36 0.31 -17.01 -2.61
CA ILE A 36 0.05 -16.08 -3.73
C ILE A 36 0.88 -14.81 -3.61
N GLN A 37 1.19 -14.15 -4.72
CA GLN A 37 1.89 -12.87 -4.70
C GLN A 37 0.99 -11.71 -4.24
N SER A 38 -0.29 -11.76 -4.60
CA SER A 38 -1.27 -10.72 -4.30
C SER A 38 -2.64 -11.33 -4.05
N VAL A 39 -3.50 -10.62 -3.30
CA VAL A 39 -4.89 -11.03 -3.09
C VAL A 39 -5.64 -11.17 -4.42
N GLY A 40 -5.35 -10.30 -5.39
CA GLY A 40 -5.91 -10.36 -6.74
C GLY A 40 -5.58 -11.67 -7.46
N THR A 41 -4.32 -12.13 -7.39
CA THR A 41 -3.91 -13.44 -7.95
C THR A 41 -4.69 -14.59 -7.30
N GLY A 42 -4.94 -14.53 -5.99
CA GLY A 42 -5.73 -15.55 -5.29
C GLY A 42 -7.20 -15.54 -5.67
N GLN A 43 -7.81 -14.36 -5.85
CA GLN A 43 -9.19 -14.24 -6.36
C GLN A 43 -9.30 -14.76 -7.78
N TRP A 44 -8.36 -14.37 -8.65
CA TRP A 44 -8.29 -14.86 -10.03
C TRP A 44 -8.16 -16.39 -10.07
N LEU A 45 -7.27 -16.98 -9.26
CA LEU A 45 -7.08 -18.43 -9.22
C LEU A 45 -8.34 -19.16 -8.76
N LYS A 46 -9.07 -18.62 -7.76
CA LYS A 46 -10.36 -19.16 -7.33
C LYS A 46 -11.38 -19.16 -8.46
N LEU A 47 -11.46 -18.08 -9.23
CA LEU A 47 -12.37 -17.97 -10.37
C LEU A 47 -12.00 -18.98 -11.47
N GLN A 48 -10.72 -19.06 -11.85
CA GLN A 48 -10.25 -20.00 -12.87
C GLN A 48 -10.43 -21.46 -12.46
N THR A 49 -10.18 -21.77 -11.19
CA THR A 49 -10.45 -23.11 -10.65
C THR A 49 -11.94 -23.44 -10.71
N ALA A 50 -12.82 -22.47 -10.39
CA ALA A 50 -14.26 -22.65 -10.50
C ALA A 50 -14.75 -22.81 -11.94
N GLU A 51 -14.17 -22.08 -12.89
CA GLU A 51 -14.49 -22.23 -14.32
C GLU A 51 -14.12 -23.62 -14.84
N HIS A 52 -12.99 -24.17 -14.42
CA HIS A 52 -12.52 -25.48 -14.90
C HIS A 52 -13.18 -26.67 -14.18
N LEU A 53 -13.32 -26.60 -12.84
CA LEU A 53 -13.84 -27.70 -12.01
C LEU A 53 -15.34 -27.56 -11.70
N GLY A 54 -15.98 -26.45 -12.08
CA GLY A 54 -17.37 -26.11 -11.76
C GLY A 54 -17.57 -25.48 -10.37
N ILE A 55 -16.59 -25.61 -9.47
CA ILE A 55 -16.61 -25.01 -8.13
C ILE A 55 -15.19 -24.76 -7.62
N SER A 56 -14.99 -23.65 -6.89
CA SER A 56 -13.80 -23.40 -6.08
C SER A 56 -14.22 -23.12 -4.64
N ALA A 57 -13.88 -24.02 -3.73
CA ALA A 57 -14.17 -23.91 -2.30
C ALA A 57 -12.95 -24.31 -1.47
N ASN A 58 -12.84 -23.78 -0.25
CA ASN A 58 -11.79 -24.12 0.72
C ASN A 58 -10.33 -23.89 0.23
N LEU A 59 -10.13 -23.00 -0.75
CA LEU A 59 -8.80 -22.52 -1.16
C LEU A 59 -8.34 -21.40 -0.20
N ASP A 60 -7.38 -21.73 0.66
CA ASP A 60 -6.75 -20.83 1.63
C ASP A 60 -5.56 -20.12 0.97
N CYS A 61 -5.86 -19.06 0.23
CA CYS A 61 -4.86 -18.26 -0.46
C CYS A 61 -4.21 -17.24 0.49
N GLN A 62 -2.90 -17.35 0.71
CA GLN A 62 -2.16 -16.57 1.71
C GLN A 62 -0.93 -15.91 1.09
N LEU A 63 -0.53 -14.76 1.64
CA LEU A 63 0.75 -14.14 1.28
C LEU A 63 1.93 -14.90 1.92
N PRO A 64 3.11 -14.93 1.29
CA PRO A 64 4.28 -15.65 1.82
C PRO A 64 4.61 -15.28 3.27
N ALA A 65 4.58 -13.98 3.61
CA ALA A 65 4.89 -13.53 4.96
C ALA A 65 3.89 -14.04 6.01
N GLN A 66 2.60 -14.09 5.67
CA GLN A 66 1.55 -14.61 6.55
C GLN A 66 1.72 -16.11 6.78
N PHE A 67 2.00 -16.87 5.72
CA PHE A 67 2.21 -18.31 5.83
C PHE A 67 3.45 -18.64 6.66
N ILE A 68 4.58 -17.98 6.39
CA ILE A 68 5.81 -18.16 7.19
C ILE A 68 5.56 -17.81 8.67
N TRP A 69 4.78 -16.76 8.96
CA TRP A 69 4.41 -16.44 10.34
C TRP A 69 3.58 -17.53 11.00
N ARG A 70 2.61 -18.10 10.28
CA ARG A 70 1.81 -19.24 10.75
C ARG A 70 2.71 -20.44 11.07
N LEU A 71 3.73 -20.71 10.27
CA LEU A 71 4.72 -21.76 10.55
C LEU A 71 5.48 -21.49 11.86
N TYR A 72 5.87 -20.25 12.15
CA TYR A 72 6.46 -19.94 13.45
C TYR A 72 5.50 -20.25 14.60
N GLN A 73 4.22 -19.92 14.45
CA GLN A 73 3.21 -20.18 15.48
C GLN A 73 2.99 -21.68 15.72
N THR A 74 2.90 -22.48 14.65
CA THR A 74 2.62 -23.91 14.74
C THR A 74 3.83 -24.75 15.14
N ILE A 75 4.99 -24.49 14.53
CA ILE A 75 6.21 -25.31 14.72
C ILE A 75 7.00 -24.87 15.96
N LEU A 76 7.11 -23.56 16.21
CA LEU A 76 7.85 -23.04 17.37
C LEU A 76 6.96 -22.83 18.61
N GLY A 77 5.65 -23.03 18.50
CA GLY A 77 4.72 -22.94 19.62
C GLY A 77 4.47 -21.53 20.13
N LEU A 78 4.56 -20.50 19.27
CA LEU A 78 4.33 -19.10 19.67
C LEU A 78 2.84 -18.78 19.97
N GLY A 79 1.92 -19.70 19.68
CA GLY A 79 0.47 -19.49 19.87
C GLY A 79 -0.05 -18.33 19.04
N SER A 80 -0.94 -17.50 19.60
CA SER A 80 -1.53 -16.34 18.91
C SER A 80 -0.67 -15.06 18.98
N GLN A 81 0.63 -15.17 19.31
CA GLN A 81 1.51 -14.00 19.33
C GLN A 81 1.63 -13.37 17.94
N LYS A 82 1.61 -12.04 17.90
CA LYS A 82 1.78 -11.24 16.68
C LYS A 82 3.26 -10.95 16.43
N PRO A 83 3.67 -10.73 15.17
CA PRO A 83 5.02 -10.29 14.85
C PRO A 83 5.31 -8.96 15.52
N VAL A 84 6.59 -8.73 15.84
CA VAL A 84 7.06 -7.38 16.15
C VAL A 84 6.99 -6.57 14.85
N GLU A 85 5.93 -5.78 14.72
CA GLU A 85 5.70 -4.91 13.57
C GLU A 85 6.61 -3.68 13.61
N ALA A 86 6.90 -3.10 12.44
CA ALA A 86 7.67 -1.86 12.31
C ALA A 86 7.07 -0.70 13.12
N ASN A 87 5.74 -0.65 13.27
CA ASN A 87 5.07 0.35 14.10
C ASN A 87 5.44 0.20 15.58
N ALA A 88 5.43 -1.03 16.11
CA ALA A 88 5.82 -1.29 17.49
C ALA A 88 7.31 -0.98 17.73
N LEU A 89 8.17 -1.32 16.78
CA LEU A 89 9.60 -1.01 16.84
C LEU A 89 9.85 0.51 16.81
N THR A 90 9.05 1.28 16.07
CA THR A 90 9.10 2.75 16.04
C THR A 90 8.92 3.34 17.44
N PHE A 91 7.93 2.89 18.21
CA PHE A 91 7.72 3.40 19.57
C PHE A 91 8.83 2.99 20.54
N LYS A 92 9.36 1.77 20.43
CA LYS A 92 10.54 1.34 21.21
C LYS A 92 11.76 2.21 20.89
N LEU A 93 11.96 2.54 19.61
CA LEU A 93 13.00 3.46 19.15
C LEU A 93 12.80 4.87 19.69
N MET A 94 11.57 5.40 19.70
CA MET A 94 11.28 6.72 20.27
C MET A 94 11.67 6.84 21.74
N GLN A 95 11.53 5.76 22.51
CA GLN A 95 11.97 5.73 23.91
C GLN A 95 13.50 5.70 24.05
N ARG A 96 14.21 5.10 23.07
CA ARG A 96 15.67 4.94 23.13
C ARG A 96 16.46 6.09 22.53
N LEU A 97 16.06 6.60 21.37
CA LEU A 97 16.79 7.60 20.59
C LEU A 97 17.20 8.86 21.38
N PRO A 98 16.36 9.45 22.27
CA PRO A 98 16.74 10.64 23.03
C PRO A 98 17.98 10.42 23.91
N THR A 99 18.14 9.21 24.44
CA THR A 99 19.26 8.83 25.33
C THR A 99 20.44 8.21 24.60
N PHE A 100 20.29 7.88 23.31
CA PHE A 100 21.29 7.18 22.53
C PHE A 100 22.40 8.14 22.06
N LYS A 101 23.64 7.82 22.41
CA LYS A 101 24.80 8.70 22.19
C LYS A 101 25.48 8.38 20.85
N ALA A 102 24.92 8.88 19.76
CA ALA A 102 25.57 8.90 18.45
C ALA A 102 25.53 10.32 17.86
N PRO A 103 26.67 10.89 17.38
CA PRO A 103 26.73 12.26 16.90
C PRO A 103 25.70 12.59 15.82
N ALA A 104 25.54 11.73 14.81
CA ALA A 104 24.59 11.93 13.71
C ALA A 104 23.13 11.94 14.19
N VAL A 105 22.78 11.07 15.14
CA VAL A 105 21.43 11.00 15.73
C VAL A 105 21.15 12.25 16.54
N GLN A 106 22.08 12.63 17.42
CA GLN A 106 21.92 13.81 18.28
C GLN A 106 21.88 15.11 17.48
N GLN A 107 22.69 15.22 16.42
CA GLN A 107 22.65 16.37 15.51
C GLN A 107 21.26 16.54 14.87
N TYR A 108 20.65 15.44 14.41
CA TYR A 108 19.31 15.49 13.83
C TYR A 108 18.24 15.85 14.86
N LEU A 109 18.27 15.21 16.03
CA LEU A 109 17.30 15.44 17.11
C LEU A 109 17.32 16.90 17.60
N ASN A 110 18.51 17.50 17.69
CA ASN A 110 18.69 18.87 18.20
C ASN A 110 18.58 19.96 17.12
N ALA A 111 18.27 19.62 15.86
CA ALA A 111 18.23 20.56 14.74
C ALA A 111 17.00 21.51 14.72
N GLY A 112 16.14 21.51 15.75
CA GLY A 112 15.11 22.53 15.92
C GLY A 112 14.01 22.17 16.93
N PRO A 113 12.90 22.94 16.98
CA PRO A 113 12.08 23.07 18.19
C PRO A 113 11.15 21.89 18.50
N ARG A 114 10.83 21.02 17.54
CA ARG A 114 9.95 19.84 17.71
C ARG A 114 10.76 18.55 17.82
N LEU A 115 11.32 18.31 19.01
CA LEU A 115 12.13 17.12 19.28
C LEU A 115 11.33 15.82 19.13
N ASP A 116 10.09 15.81 19.59
CA ASP A 116 9.13 14.72 19.51
C ASP A 116 8.84 14.29 18.07
N LEU A 117 8.53 15.24 17.19
CA LEU A 117 8.26 14.99 15.77
C LEU A 117 9.50 14.43 15.06
N ARG A 118 10.67 15.02 15.31
CA ARG A 118 11.94 14.53 14.74
C ARG A 118 12.26 13.14 15.25
N CYS A 119 12.07 12.89 16.55
CA CYS A 119 12.26 11.57 17.14
C CYS A 119 11.37 10.53 16.48
N PHE A 120 10.07 10.83 16.30
CA PHE A 120 9.13 9.95 15.60
C PHE A 120 9.55 9.70 14.13
N GLN A 121 9.89 10.75 13.38
CA GLN A 121 10.34 10.61 11.98
C GLN A 121 11.61 9.78 11.87
N LEU A 122 12.60 10.02 12.73
CA LEU A 122 13.84 9.26 12.74
C LEU A 122 13.60 7.81 13.15
N ALA A 123 12.82 7.58 14.20
CA ALA A 123 12.44 6.25 14.65
C ALA A 123 11.73 5.47 13.53
N THR A 124 10.83 6.11 12.79
CA THR A 124 10.09 5.49 11.67
C THR A 124 11.06 5.05 10.57
N ARG A 125 12.00 5.92 10.17
CA ARG A 125 12.99 5.58 9.14
C ARG A 125 13.95 4.48 9.58
N ILE A 126 14.38 4.49 10.83
CA ILE A 126 15.24 3.44 11.39
C ILE A 126 14.48 2.12 11.49
N SER A 127 13.22 2.16 11.93
CA SER A 127 12.36 0.98 12.04
C SER A 127 12.19 0.31 10.68
N ALA A 128 11.90 1.08 9.64
CA ALA A 128 11.80 0.56 8.27
C ALA A 128 13.13 -0.06 7.77
N ALA A 129 14.27 0.55 8.10
CA ALA A 129 15.58 -0.03 7.76
C ALA A 129 15.83 -1.35 8.50
N PHE A 130 15.53 -1.42 9.80
CA PHE A 130 15.67 -2.64 10.60
C PHE A 130 14.70 -3.74 10.16
N GLU A 131 13.48 -3.41 9.75
CA GLU A 131 12.56 -4.36 9.11
C GLU A 131 13.17 -4.94 7.83
N GLY A 132 13.76 -4.08 6.99
CA GLY A 132 14.52 -4.50 5.82
C GLY A 132 15.66 -5.46 6.17
N TYR A 133 16.43 -5.18 7.22
CA TYR A 133 17.50 -6.08 7.68
C TYR A 133 16.95 -7.40 8.19
N LEU A 134 15.88 -7.38 9.01
CA LEU A 134 15.24 -8.59 9.55
C LEU A 134 14.72 -9.52 8.44
N LEU A 135 14.35 -8.98 7.28
CA LEU A 135 13.82 -9.75 6.15
C LEU A 135 14.92 -10.18 5.16
N TYR A 136 15.79 -9.26 4.74
CA TYR A 136 16.72 -9.48 3.64
C TYR A 136 18.17 -9.73 4.07
N ARG A 137 18.55 -9.32 5.28
CA ARG A 137 19.91 -9.49 5.84
C ARG A 137 19.85 -9.94 7.31
N PRO A 138 19.21 -11.09 7.60
CA PRO A 138 19.10 -11.59 8.97
C PRO A 138 20.48 -11.84 9.61
N ASP A 139 21.47 -12.18 8.80
CA ASP A 139 22.88 -12.32 9.17
C ASP A 139 23.44 -11.04 9.81
N TRP A 140 23.08 -9.85 9.32
CA TRP A 140 23.52 -8.58 9.91
C TRP A 140 22.98 -8.39 11.32
N ILE A 141 21.68 -8.66 11.52
CA ILE A 141 21.03 -8.56 12.83
C ILE A 141 21.68 -9.52 13.82
N MET A 142 21.93 -10.76 13.42
CA MET A 142 22.58 -11.76 14.26
C MET A 142 24.03 -11.38 14.58
N ALA A 143 24.77 -10.81 13.63
CA ALA A 143 26.11 -10.28 13.85
C ALA A 143 26.11 -9.08 14.82
N PHE A 144 25.13 -8.17 14.70
CA PHE A 144 24.98 -7.03 15.63
C PHE A 144 24.82 -7.51 17.07
N GLU A 145 24.04 -8.55 17.30
CA GLU A 145 23.85 -9.15 18.63
C GLU A 145 25.12 -9.78 19.21
N GLN A 146 26.00 -10.28 18.35
CA GLN A 146 27.29 -10.86 18.76
C GLN A 146 28.38 -9.79 18.94
N GLY A 147 28.04 -8.50 18.84
CA GLY A 147 29.00 -7.40 18.94
C GLY A 147 29.74 -7.09 17.65
N GLN A 148 29.46 -7.80 16.56
CA GLN A 148 30.06 -7.58 15.26
C GLN A 148 29.31 -6.48 14.49
N ASN A 149 29.94 -5.90 13.47
CA ASN A 149 29.31 -4.89 12.62
C ASN A 149 29.72 -5.05 11.15
N PRO A 150 28.99 -5.88 10.36
CA PRO A 150 29.29 -6.11 8.95
C PRO A 150 29.10 -4.87 8.07
N ILE A 151 28.34 -3.86 8.52
CA ILE A 151 28.12 -2.63 7.76
C ILE A 151 29.12 -1.52 8.11
N SER A 152 30.11 -1.79 8.95
CA SER A 152 31.09 -0.79 9.43
C SER A 152 31.91 -0.10 8.32
N ALA A 153 32.02 -0.71 7.15
CA ALA A 153 32.68 -0.11 5.98
C ALA A 153 31.87 1.04 5.35
N ALA A 154 30.55 1.09 5.58
CA ALA A 154 29.70 2.16 5.09
C ALA A 154 29.83 3.44 5.96
N PRO A 155 29.85 4.64 5.36
CA PRO A 155 29.92 5.87 6.14
C PRO A 155 28.74 6.01 7.11
N ASN A 156 29.01 6.44 8.35
CA ASN A 156 27.98 6.73 9.37
C ASN A 156 27.01 5.57 9.66
N SER A 157 27.43 4.31 9.49
CA SER A 157 26.59 3.12 9.75
C SER A 157 26.83 2.49 11.12
N ALA A 158 27.97 2.80 11.76
CA ALA A 158 28.45 2.09 12.94
C ALA A 158 27.47 2.08 14.12
N TRP A 159 26.74 3.18 14.29
CA TRP A 159 25.78 3.37 15.39
C TRP A 159 24.55 2.46 15.29
N GLN A 160 24.22 1.93 14.12
CA GLN A 160 23.02 1.10 13.95
C GLN A 160 23.13 -0.22 14.73
N ALA A 161 24.30 -0.86 14.68
CA ALA A 161 24.57 -2.09 15.43
C ALA A 161 24.49 -1.85 16.96
N GLU A 162 25.03 -0.72 17.42
CA GLU A 162 24.96 -0.30 18.82
C GLU A 162 23.53 0.02 19.25
N LEU A 163 22.75 0.68 18.39
CA LEU A 163 21.35 0.97 18.65
C LEU A 163 20.52 -0.31 18.75
N TRP A 164 20.73 -1.28 17.85
CA TRP A 164 20.07 -2.58 17.91
C TRP A 164 20.37 -3.30 19.23
N ARG A 165 21.64 -3.36 19.65
CA ARG A 165 22.02 -3.92 20.95
C ARG A 165 21.38 -3.16 22.12
N SER A 166 21.29 -1.84 22.04
CA SER A 166 20.65 -0.99 23.06
C SER A 166 19.14 -1.24 23.18
N LEU A 167 18.47 -1.55 22.06
CA LEU A 167 17.07 -1.96 22.03
C LEU A 167 16.88 -3.32 22.70
N ILE A 168 17.69 -4.31 22.36
CA ILE A 168 17.63 -5.65 23.00
C ILE A 168 17.95 -5.56 24.50
N ALA A 169 18.90 -4.70 24.90
CA ALA A 169 19.17 -4.47 26.32
C ALA A 169 18.00 -3.79 27.04
N ALA A 170 17.15 -3.04 26.33
CA ALA A 170 15.91 -2.44 26.86
C ALA A 170 14.83 -3.49 27.09
N ASP A 171 14.71 -4.36 26.11
CA ASP A 171 13.66 -5.35 25.99
C ASP A 171 14.30 -6.67 25.60
N PRO A 172 14.78 -7.44 26.60
CA PRO A 172 15.41 -8.73 26.35
C PRO A 172 14.51 -9.71 25.58
N GLY A 173 13.18 -9.55 25.67
CA GLY A 173 12.21 -10.36 24.93
C GLY A 173 12.29 -10.15 23.41
N LEU A 174 12.77 -8.99 22.94
CA LEU A 174 12.95 -8.71 21.52
C LEU A 174 13.87 -9.75 20.87
N ARG A 175 14.93 -10.17 21.59
CA ARG A 175 15.95 -11.11 21.11
C ARG A 175 15.39 -12.46 20.65
N THR A 176 14.32 -12.92 21.30
CA THR A 176 13.72 -14.23 20.98
C THR A 176 12.44 -14.11 20.16
N THR A 177 12.02 -12.90 19.81
CA THR A 177 10.74 -12.65 19.13
C THR A 177 10.89 -11.97 17.77
N HIS A 178 12.06 -11.38 17.46
CA HIS A 178 12.28 -10.78 16.13
C HIS A 178 12.36 -11.85 15.03
N ARG A 179 11.96 -11.45 13.82
CA ARG A 179 11.79 -12.36 12.67
C ARG A 179 13.04 -13.15 12.31
N ALA A 180 14.22 -12.54 12.33
CA ALA A 180 15.47 -13.22 11.99
C ALA A 180 15.80 -14.39 12.95
N TYR A 181 15.60 -14.21 14.26
CA TYR A 181 15.80 -15.28 15.24
C TYR A 181 14.78 -16.40 15.06
N LEU A 182 13.49 -16.05 14.96
CA LEU A 182 12.42 -17.02 14.75
C LEU A 182 12.64 -17.83 13.47
N HIS A 183 13.10 -17.19 12.40
CA HIS A 183 13.39 -17.87 11.15
C HIS A 183 14.53 -18.89 11.28
N GLN A 184 15.61 -18.52 11.98
CA GLN A 184 16.71 -19.45 12.23
C GLN A 184 16.23 -20.67 13.05
N GLN A 185 15.38 -20.45 14.05
CA GLN A 185 14.79 -21.55 14.83
C GLN A 185 13.87 -22.41 13.98
N LEU A 186 13.07 -21.82 13.09
CA LEU A 186 12.23 -22.56 12.15
C LEU A 186 13.07 -23.47 11.25
N LEU A 187 14.09 -22.91 10.58
CA LEU A 187 14.97 -23.69 9.71
C LEU A 187 15.67 -24.82 10.48
N LYS A 188 16.10 -24.56 11.72
CA LYS A 188 16.67 -25.59 12.59
C LYS A 188 15.65 -26.69 12.89
N ALA A 189 14.43 -26.34 13.28
CA ALA A 189 13.37 -27.29 13.58
C ALA A 189 13.01 -28.18 12.37
N LEU A 190 12.83 -27.56 11.19
CA LEU A 190 12.54 -28.26 9.93
C LEU A 190 13.68 -29.20 9.49
N LYS A 191 14.93 -28.90 9.86
CA LYS A 191 16.10 -29.77 9.60
C LYS A 191 16.20 -30.95 10.56
N THR A 192 15.71 -30.82 11.80
CA THR A 192 15.95 -31.83 12.86
C THR A 192 14.77 -32.72 13.17
N THR A 193 13.55 -32.25 12.92
CA THR A 193 12.33 -32.90 13.41
C THR A 193 11.32 -33.04 12.27
N ASP A 194 10.57 -34.14 12.26
CA ASP A 194 9.43 -34.30 11.36
C ASP A 194 8.21 -33.57 11.93
N HIS A 195 7.71 -32.62 11.14
CA HIS A 195 6.53 -31.80 11.41
C HIS A 195 5.37 -32.11 10.45
N SER A 196 5.42 -33.22 9.70
CA SER A 196 4.41 -33.62 8.71
C SER A 196 2.96 -33.56 9.21
N THR A 197 2.71 -33.84 10.49
CA THR A 197 1.37 -33.78 11.12
C THR A 197 0.86 -32.36 11.41
N GLN A 198 1.77 -31.37 11.46
CA GLN A 198 1.45 -29.95 11.70
C GLN A 198 1.38 -29.13 10.41
N LEU A 199 1.83 -29.72 9.30
CA LEU A 199 1.84 -29.10 7.98
C LEU A 199 0.54 -29.41 7.22
N PRO A 200 0.15 -28.55 6.26
CA PRO A 200 -0.95 -28.89 5.37
C PRO A 200 -0.61 -30.13 4.52
N THR A 201 -1.64 -30.75 3.96
CA THR A 201 -1.50 -31.92 3.08
C THR A 201 -0.61 -31.65 1.87
N ARG A 202 -0.63 -30.41 1.36
CA ARG A 202 0.23 -29.90 0.28
C ARG A 202 0.30 -28.37 0.36
N ILE A 203 1.33 -27.82 -0.27
CA ILE A 203 1.56 -26.39 -0.39
C ILE A 203 1.75 -26.06 -1.87
N SER A 204 0.95 -25.14 -2.40
CA SER A 204 1.09 -24.67 -3.78
C SER A 204 1.54 -23.22 -3.78
N LEU A 205 2.68 -22.88 -4.37
CA LEU A 205 3.12 -21.50 -4.57
C LEU A 205 2.72 -21.08 -5.98
N PHE A 206 1.86 -20.09 -6.13
CA PHE A 206 1.24 -19.76 -7.41
C PHE A 206 1.50 -18.32 -7.86
N GLY A 207 2.10 -18.17 -9.04
CA GLY A 207 2.27 -16.88 -9.69
C GLY A 207 3.19 -15.93 -8.94
N LEU A 208 4.23 -16.47 -8.28
CA LEU A 208 5.26 -15.64 -7.63
C LEU A 208 6.28 -15.17 -8.67
N SER A 209 6.48 -13.86 -8.79
CA SER A 209 7.53 -13.28 -9.65
C SER A 209 8.89 -13.15 -8.95
N SER A 210 8.93 -13.33 -7.63
CA SER A 210 10.16 -13.35 -6.84
C SER A 210 9.92 -14.00 -5.48
N LEU A 211 10.99 -14.50 -4.88
CA LEU A 211 10.97 -15.02 -3.51
C LEU A 211 12.32 -14.71 -2.84
N ALA A 212 12.31 -14.32 -1.57
CA ALA A 212 13.54 -14.14 -0.83
C ALA A 212 14.29 -15.49 -0.72
N PRO A 213 15.63 -15.53 -0.85
CA PRO A 213 16.39 -16.79 -0.78
C PRO A 213 16.08 -17.61 0.49
N LEU A 214 15.89 -16.91 1.60
CA LEU A 214 15.55 -17.49 2.89
C LEU A 214 14.18 -18.18 2.89
N HIS A 215 13.19 -17.62 2.18
CA HIS A 215 11.88 -18.25 2.03
C HIS A 215 11.97 -19.47 1.11
N LEU A 216 12.76 -19.41 0.02
CA LEU A 216 12.97 -20.59 -0.82
C LEU A 216 13.64 -21.72 -0.03
N GLU A 217 14.66 -21.42 0.79
CA GLU A 217 15.28 -22.41 1.69
C GLU A 217 14.23 -23.04 2.61
N THR A 218 13.30 -22.24 3.14
CA THR A 218 12.19 -22.75 3.96
C THR A 218 11.31 -23.73 3.18
N PHE A 219 10.88 -23.37 1.97
CA PHE A 219 10.04 -24.25 1.15
C PHE A 219 10.76 -25.51 0.72
N ASN A 220 12.07 -25.46 0.46
CA ASN A 220 12.89 -26.66 0.23
C ASN A 220 12.86 -27.61 1.43
N HIS A 221 13.01 -27.08 2.65
CA HIS A 221 12.91 -27.91 3.86
C HIS A 221 11.51 -28.46 4.10
N LEU A 222 10.46 -27.65 3.84
CA LEU A 222 9.07 -28.12 3.90
C LEU A 222 8.80 -29.22 2.86
N ALA A 223 9.41 -29.11 1.69
CA ALA A 223 9.26 -30.08 0.62
C ALA A 223 9.81 -31.47 0.98
N ASN A 224 10.68 -31.58 1.99
CA ASN A 224 11.13 -32.87 2.50
C ASN A 224 10.09 -33.56 3.39
N GLN A 225 9.06 -32.83 3.85
CA GLN A 225 8.05 -33.32 4.81
C GLN A 225 6.62 -33.32 4.24
N CYS A 226 6.33 -32.46 3.25
CA CYS A 226 5.05 -32.42 2.53
C CYS A 226 5.25 -32.08 1.04
N PRO A 227 4.32 -32.41 0.14
CA PRO A 227 4.38 -31.98 -1.26
C PRO A 227 4.34 -30.45 -1.38
N VAL A 228 5.29 -29.90 -2.14
CA VAL A 228 5.35 -28.47 -2.45
C VAL A 228 5.49 -28.30 -3.96
N ASP A 229 4.50 -27.63 -4.56
CA ASP A 229 4.45 -27.33 -5.99
C ASP A 229 4.62 -25.82 -6.19
N LEU A 230 5.58 -25.41 -7.01
CA LEU A 230 5.82 -24.02 -7.39
C LEU A 230 5.40 -23.80 -8.83
N TYR A 231 4.31 -23.07 -9.05
CA TYR A 231 3.80 -22.68 -10.36
C TYR A 231 4.42 -21.34 -10.76
N PHE A 232 5.43 -21.41 -11.63
CA PHE A 232 6.20 -20.27 -12.10
C PHE A 232 5.75 -19.85 -13.50
N MET A 233 5.29 -18.61 -13.62
CA MET A 233 5.01 -18.00 -14.92
C MET A 233 6.35 -17.61 -15.57
N ASN A 234 6.87 -18.50 -16.42
CA ASN A 234 8.13 -18.32 -17.12
C ASN A 234 7.87 -17.76 -18.54
N PRO A 235 8.34 -16.56 -18.88
CA PRO A 235 8.06 -15.98 -20.20
C PRO A 235 8.74 -16.72 -21.36
N SER A 236 9.78 -17.52 -21.07
CA SER A 236 10.63 -18.18 -22.07
C SER A 236 10.82 -19.66 -21.75
N GLU A 237 10.80 -20.51 -22.78
CA GLU A 237 11.18 -21.93 -22.66
C GLU A 237 12.70 -22.06 -22.58
N THR A 238 13.44 -21.19 -23.28
CA THR A 238 14.91 -21.18 -23.22
C THR A 238 15.39 -20.55 -21.92
N TYR A 239 16.50 -21.08 -21.38
CA TYR A 239 17.14 -20.49 -20.20
C TYR A 239 17.60 -19.06 -20.52
N TRP A 240 17.17 -18.13 -19.68
CA TRP A 240 17.39 -16.69 -19.86
C TRP A 240 18.00 -16.02 -18.63
N GLY A 241 18.44 -16.82 -17.65
CA GLY A 241 19.05 -16.34 -16.41
C GLY A 241 20.35 -15.56 -16.64
N ASP A 242 21.07 -15.76 -17.75
CA ASP A 242 22.34 -15.08 -17.99
C ASP A 242 22.24 -13.93 -19.03
N ILE A 243 21.02 -13.56 -19.43
CA ILE A 243 20.80 -12.50 -20.43
C ILE A 243 21.31 -11.16 -19.90
N THR A 244 22.12 -10.47 -20.70
CA THR A 244 22.65 -9.14 -20.35
C THR A 244 22.30 -8.10 -21.41
N THR A 245 22.17 -6.84 -20.98
CA THR A 245 22.03 -5.73 -21.95
C THR A 245 23.38 -5.38 -22.56
N GLU A 246 23.40 -4.96 -23.82
CA GLU A 246 24.63 -4.49 -24.50
C GLU A 246 25.36 -3.41 -23.68
N LYS A 247 24.61 -2.47 -23.10
CA LYS A 247 25.16 -1.40 -22.26
C LYS A 247 25.85 -1.95 -21.01
N SER A 248 25.25 -2.94 -20.34
CA SER A 248 25.84 -3.57 -19.16
C SER A 248 27.06 -4.40 -19.53
N ALA A 249 27.00 -5.16 -20.63
CA ALA A 249 28.14 -5.93 -21.14
C ALA A 249 29.31 -5.01 -21.49
N GLN A 250 29.05 -3.86 -22.14
CA GLN A 250 30.07 -2.84 -22.42
C GLN A 250 30.65 -2.20 -21.15
N GLN A 251 29.82 -1.91 -20.14
CA GLN A 251 30.29 -1.38 -18.85
C GLN A 251 31.17 -2.40 -18.12
N SER A 252 30.75 -3.67 -18.04
CA SER A 252 31.55 -4.74 -17.44
C SER A 252 32.88 -4.94 -18.18
N ARG A 253 32.91 -4.78 -19.51
CA ARG A 253 34.16 -4.77 -20.30
C ARG A 253 35.08 -3.61 -19.91
N LEU A 254 34.54 -2.39 -19.79
CA LEU A 254 35.31 -1.20 -19.38
C LEU A 254 35.85 -1.34 -17.94
N ASP A 255 35.05 -1.90 -17.04
CA ASP A 255 35.45 -2.16 -15.65
C ASP A 255 36.51 -3.27 -15.55
N ALA A 256 36.40 -4.32 -16.35
CA ALA A 256 37.39 -5.40 -16.43
C ALA A 256 38.73 -4.92 -17.02
N LEU A 257 38.68 -4.07 -18.05
CA LEU A 257 39.85 -3.43 -18.67
C LEU A 257 40.56 -2.45 -17.72
N SER A 258 39.84 -1.86 -16.77
CA SER A 258 40.42 -0.93 -15.78
C SER A 258 40.97 -1.64 -14.54
N GLN A 259 40.56 -2.89 -14.27
CA GLN A 259 41.01 -3.68 -13.12
C GLN A 259 42.12 -4.71 -13.47
N THR A 260 42.32 -5.08 -14.75
CA THR A 260 43.34 -6.07 -15.16
C THR A 260 43.95 -5.78 -16.54
N ALA A 261 45.28 -5.87 -16.66
CA ALA A 261 46.02 -5.78 -17.94
C ALA A 261 45.96 -7.08 -18.79
N GLN A 262 44.90 -7.87 -18.63
CA GLN A 262 44.62 -9.04 -19.45
C GLN A 262 43.38 -8.75 -20.28
N THR A 263 43.46 -9.06 -21.58
CA THR A 263 42.31 -9.02 -22.49
C THR A 263 41.16 -9.81 -21.87
N PRO A 264 39.98 -9.21 -21.68
CA PRO A 264 38.78 -9.95 -21.28
C PRO A 264 38.57 -11.10 -22.29
N ASN A 265 38.18 -12.28 -21.80
CA ASN A 265 37.81 -13.37 -22.68
C ASN A 265 36.54 -12.94 -23.45
N ASP A 266 36.62 -12.81 -24.78
CA ASP A 266 35.67 -12.06 -25.61
C ASP A 266 34.29 -12.74 -25.85
N ASP A 267 34.05 -13.97 -25.37
CA ASP A 267 33.12 -14.87 -26.07
C ASP A 267 31.76 -15.24 -25.44
N TYR A 268 31.32 -14.70 -24.29
CA TYR A 268 30.06 -15.20 -23.68
C TYR A 268 29.13 -14.15 -23.06
N ALA A 269 28.91 -13.02 -23.74
CA ALA A 269 27.75 -12.18 -23.40
C ALA A 269 26.54 -12.69 -24.20
N PHE A 270 25.69 -13.52 -23.59
CA PHE A 270 24.39 -13.86 -24.17
C PHE A 270 23.49 -12.63 -24.05
N LEU A 271 23.24 -11.95 -25.18
CA LEU A 271 22.44 -10.72 -25.20
C LEU A 271 20.95 -11.04 -25.25
N GLY A 272 20.57 -12.15 -25.89
CA GLY A 272 19.20 -12.67 -25.92
C GLY A 272 18.15 -11.62 -26.31
N ASN A 273 16.91 -11.80 -25.85
CA ASN A 273 15.86 -10.83 -26.13
C ASN A 273 16.05 -9.50 -25.36
N PRO A 274 16.09 -8.34 -26.04
CA PRO A 274 16.40 -7.05 -25.41
C PRO A 274 15.31 -6.57 -24.43
N LEU A 275 14.03 -6.94 -24.64
CA LEU A 275 12.96 -6.61 -23.71
C LEU A 275 13.09 -7.45 -22.44
N LEU A 276 13.43 -8.74 -22.58
CA LEU A 276 13.69 -9.61 -21.45
C LEU A 276 14.90 -9.15 -20.65
N ALA A 277 15.97 -8.71 -21.32
CA ALA A 277 17.17 -8.15 -20.69
C ALA A 277 16.91 -6.85 -19.88
N SER A 278 16.04 -5.98 -20.40
CA SER A 278 15.81 -4.65 -19.81
C SER A 278 14.68 -4.62 -18.78
N LEU A 279 13.63 -5.43 -18.97
CA LEU A 279 12.43 -5.44 -18.13
C LEU A 279 12.36 -6.68 -17.21
N GLY A 280 13.11 -7.74 -17.54
CA GLY A 280 13.01 -9.06 -16.89
C GLY A 280 13.89 -9.29 -15.68
N ARG A 281 14.71 -8.32 -15.25
CA ARG A 281 15.74 -8.49 -14.21
C ARG A 281 15.25 -9.19 -12.93
N GLN A 282 14.07 -8.82 -12.42
CA GLN A 282 13.51 -9.46 -11.22
C GLN A 282 13.20 -10.95 -11.46
N GLY A 283 12.62 -11.28 -12.62
CA GLY A 283 12.33 -12.66 -13.00
C GLY A 283 13.60 -13.45 -13.30
N GLN A 284 14.63 -12.80 -13.85
CA GLN A 284 15.96 -13.37 -14.11
C GLN A 284 16.60 -13.84 -12.80
N GLU A 285 16.72 -12.93 -11.81
CA GLU A 285 17.27 -13.24 -10.48
C GLU A 285 16.49 -14.38 -9.79
N PHE A 286 15.17 -14.43 -9.98
CA PHE A 286 14.34 -15.51 -9.44
C PHE A 286 14.53 -16.84 -10.20
N HIS A 287 14.60 -16.81 -11.52
CA HIS A 287 14.81 -17.98 -12.36
C HIS A 287 16.21 -18.60 -12.13
N GLU A 288 17.25 -17.79 -12.01
CA GLU A 288 18.60 -18.23 -11.59
C GLU A 288 18.54 -18.94 -10.23
N LEU A 289 17.86 -18.33 -9.26
CA LEU A 289 17.73 -18.85 -7.90
C LEU A 289 16.95 -20.18 -7.84
N LEU A 290 15.95 -20.36 -8.71
CA LEU A 290 15.24 -21.63 -8.87
C LEU A 290 16.11 -22.69 -9.57
N THR A 291 16.82 -22.32 -10.63
CA THR A 291 17.64 -23.25 -11.44
C THR A 291 18.89 -23.70 -10.69
N ALA A 292 19.39 -22.90 -9.74
CA ALA A 292 20.51 -23.26 -8.87
C ALA A 292 20.19 -24.39 -7.87
N GLN A 293 18.93 -24.84 -7.76
CA GLN A 293 18.52 -25.90 -6.84
C GLN A 293 18.86 -27.29 -7.41
N ALA A 294 19.66 -28.06 -6.67
CA ALA A 294 20.16 -29.36 -7.12
C ALA A 294 19.08 -30.47 -7.22
N ASP A 295 18.03 -30.41 -6.39
CA ASP A 295 17.02 -31.48 -6.24
C ASP A 295 15.64 -31.10 -6.82
N LEU A 296 15.62 -30.20 -7.81
CA LEU A 296 14.40 -29.67 -8.40
C LEU A 296 13.81 -30.64 -9.43
N ILE A 297 12.54 -31.01 -9.26
CA ILE A 297 11.79 -31.72 -10.30
C ILE A 297 11.04 -30.67 -11.12
N ALA A 298 11.43 -30.46 -12.37
CA ALA A 298 10.77 -29.52 -13.27
C ALA A 298 9.75 -30.24 -14.18
N GLU A 299 8.54 -29.68 -14.28
CA GLU A 299 7.53 -29.98 -15.28
C GLU A 299 7.31 -28.71 -16.12
N GLU A 300 7.33 -28.86 -17.44
CA GLU A 300 7.23 -27.76 -18.38
C GLU A 300 5.99 -27.95 -19.25
N ASP A 301 5.14 -26.92 -19.30
CA ASP A 301 3.91 -26.89 -20.11
C ASP A 301 3.80 -25.54 -20.83
N PHE A 302 4.79 -25.28 -21.68
CA PHE A 302 4.87 -24.06 -22.46
C PHE A 302 3.93 -24.08 -23.67
N VAL A 303 3.30 -22.94 -23.96
CA VAL A 303 2.41 -22.74 -25.10
C VAL A 303 3.12 -21.91 -26.17
N PRO A 304 3.46 -22.50 -27.33
CA PRO A 304 4.06 -21.76 -28.44
C PRO A 304 3.18 -20.59 -28.89
N ARG A 305 3.81 -19.46 -29.24
CA ARG A 305 3.09 -18.25 -29.67
C ARG A 305 3.00 -18.20 -31.20
N HIS A 306 1.92 -17.62 -31.70
CA HIS A 306 1.68 -17.51 -33.13
C HIS A 306 2.15 -16.15 -33.67
N ARG A 307 2.97 -16.16 -34.72
CA ARG A 307 3.51 -14.97 -35.40
C ARG A 307 2.52 -14.38 -36.43
N THR A 308 1.24 -14.28 -36.11
CA THR A 308 0.19 -13.80 -37.04
C THR A 308 -0.01 -12.28 -37.02
N HIS A 309 0.44 -11.62 -35.96
CA HIS A 309 0.34 -10.17 -35.77
C HIS A 309 1.57 -9.67 -34.99
N ARG A 310 1.78 -8.35 -34.93
CA ARG A 310 2.94 -7.69 -34.30
C ARG A 310 3.11 -8.09 -32.84
N LEU A 311 2.03 -8.09 -32.05
CA LEU A 311 2.10 -8.56 -30.65
C LEU A 311 2.52 -10.03 -30.56
N GLY A 312 2.06 -10.89 -31.47
CA GLY A 312 2.38 -12.32 -31.48
C GLY A 312 3.84 -12.58 -31.83
N ILE A 313 4.42 -11.79 -32.75
CA ILE A 313 5.85 -11.79 -33.04
C ILE A 313 6.66 -11.41 -31.80
N LEU A 314 6.30 -10.32 -31.12
CA LEU A 314 7.00 -9.90 -29.89
C LEU A 314 6.92 -10.97 -28.80
N GLN A 315 5.74 -11.56 -28.59
CA GLN A 315 5.54 -12.63 -27.61
C GLN A 315 6.36 -13.88 -27.95
N ASP A 316 6.44 -14.26 -29.23
CA ASP A 316 7.23 -15.39 -29.70
C ASP A 316 8.74 -15.13 -29.62
N ASP A 317 9.21 -13.91 -29.88
CA ASP A 317 10.62 -13.55 -29.71
C ASP A 317 11.05 -13.56 -28.24
N ILE A 318 10.15 -13.15 -27.33
CA ILE A 318 10.37 -13.29 -25.88
C ILE A 318 10.38 -14.77 -25.49
N TYR A 319 9.45 -15.57 -26.02
CA TYR A 319 9.31 -17.00 -25.72
C TYR A 319 10.57 -17.81 -26.05
N TRP A 320 11.24 -17.48 -27.15
CA TRP A 320 12.47 -18.12 -27.59
C TRP A 320 13.74 -17.39 -27.12
N ALA A 321 13.58 -16.27 -26.38
CA ALA A 321 14.64 -15.34 -26.02
C ALA A 321 15.51 -14.88 -27.20
N ARG A 322 14.91 -14.67 -28.38
CA ARG A 322 15.63 -14.31 -29.61
C ARG A 322 16.23 -12.91 -29.55
N GLU A 323 17.42 -12.78 -30.10
CA GLU A 323 18.05 -11.49 -30.37
C GLU A 323 17.33 -10.77 -31.50
N THR A 324 17.53 -9.45 -31.58
CA THR A 324 16.86 -8.60 -32.58
C THR A 324 17.19 -9.03 -34.01
N GLU A 325 18.44 -9.45 -34.25
CA GLU A 325 18.94 -9.85 -35.58
C GLU A 325 18.31 -11.17 -36.07
N ASP A 326 17.90 -12.03 -35.13
CA ASP A 326 17.28 -13.33 -35.42
C ASP A 326 15.76 -13.24 -35.61
N SER A 327 15.14 -12.09 -35.31
CA SER A 327 13.70 -11.93 -35.46
C SER A 327 13.30 -11.73 -36.92
N VAL A 328 12.62 -12.74 -37.47
CA VAL A 328 12.06 -12.68 -38.82
C VAL A 328 10.69 -12.00 -38.79
N ILE A 329 10.58 -10.86 -39.46
CA ILE A 329 9.34 -10.06 -39.55
C ILE A 329 8.56 -10.26 -40.88
N ASP A 330 8.91 -11.32 -41.62
CA ASP A 330 8.26 -11.64 -42.89
C ASP A 330 6.78 -12.01 -42.68
N GLY A 331 5.91 -11.51 -43.57
CA GLY A 331 4.47 -11.81 -43.52
C GLY A 331 3.65 -10.93 -42.55
N LEU A 332 4.23 -9.86 -42.01
CA LEU A 332 3.50 -8.87 -41.23
C LEU A 332 2.33 -8.28 -42.03
N LEU A 333 1.15 -8.29 -41.41
CA LEU A 333 -0.01 -7.57 -41.93
C LEU A 333 0.31 -6.06 -42.02
N PRO A 334 -0.28 -5.35 -43.01
CA PRO A 334 -0.25 -3.89 -43.02
C PRO A 334 -0.73 -3.34 -41.68
N GLU A 335 -0.16 -2.22 -41.22
CA GLU A 335 -0.51 -1.61 -39.92
C GLU A 335 -2.02 -1.35 -39.79
N THR A 336 -2.69 -1.00 -40.91
CA THR A 336 -4.15 -0.80 -40.95
C THR A 336 -4.98 -2.05 -40.68
N GLN A 337 -4.37 -3.24 -40.78
CA GLN A 337 -5.00 -4.55 -40.60
C GLN A 337 -4.52 -5.25 -39.31
N ASP A 338 -3.59 -4.65 -38.58
CA ASP A 338 -3.06 -5.18 -37.32
C ASP A 338 -3.29 -4.17 -36.18
N ALA A 339 -4.35 -4.42 -35.41
CA ALA A 339 -4.70 -3.61 -34.25
C ALA A 339 -4.13 -4.16 -32.93
N SER A 340 -3.25 -5.17 -32.97
CA SER A 340 -2.76 -5.88 -31.77
C SER A 340 -1.84 -5.03 -30.89
N LEU A 341 -1.18 -4.02 -31.46
CA LEU A 341 -0.33 -3.07 -30.74
C LEU A 341 -0.58 -1.66 -31.27
N GLY A 342 -0.96 -0.73 -30.40
CA GLY A 342 -1.26 0.66 -30.77
C GLY A 342 -0.61 1.65 -29.83
N PHE A 343 -0.09 2.75 -30.38
CA PHE A 343 0.50 3.85 -29.63
C PHE A 343 -0.36 5.10 -29.82
N HIS A 344 -0.75 5.74 -28.72
CA HIS A 344 -1.63 6.91 -28.73
C HIS A 344 -0.95 8.06 -27.99
N SER A 345 -0.68 9.15 -28.71
CA SER A 345 -0.18 10.40 -28.11
C SER A 345 -1.34 11.37 -27.94
N CYS A 346 -1.63 11.73 -26.70
CA CYS A 346 -2.76 12.59 -26.33
C CYS A 346 -2.28 13.86 -25.62
N HIS A 347 -3.05 14.94 -25.73
CA HIS A 347 -2.66 16.27 -25.22
C HIS A 347 -3.08 16.50 -23.76
N SER A 348 -3.96 15.65 -23.22
CA SER A 348 -4.46 15.73 -21.84
C SER A 348 -5.02 14.38 -21.38
N PRO A 349 -5.13 14.13 -20.06
CA PRO A 349 -5.80 12.94 -19.52
C PRO A 349 -7.24 12.78 -20.02
N LEU A 350 -7.98 13.88 -20.18
CA LEU A 350 -9.34 13.87 -20.73
C LEU A 350 -9.34 13.30 -22.14
N ARG A 351 -8.47 13.83 -23.01
CA ARG A 351 -8.40 13.35 -24.40
C ARG A 351 -7.90 11.92 -24.49
N GLU A 352 -6.99 11.52 -23.59
CA GLU A 352 -6.50 10.15 -23.49
C GLU A 352 -7.62 9.16 -23.15
N MET A 353 -8.47 9.50 -22.17
CA MET A 353 -9.62 8.66 -21.80
C MET A 353 -10.69 8.59 -22.90
N GLU A 354 -10.96 9.70 -23.60
CA GLU A 354 -11.85 9.69 -24.78
C GLU A 354 -11.35 8.75 -25.87
N VAL A 355 -10.04 8.85 -26.19
CA VAL A 355 -9.41 7.99 -27.19
C VAL A 355 -9.42 6.52 -26.73
N LEU A 356 -9.19 6.26 -25.44
CA LEU A 356 -9.26 4.92 -24.86
C LEU A 356 -10.66 4.34 -24.99
N LEU A 357 -11.71 5.10 -24.66
CA LEU A 357 -13.10 4.65 -24.77
C LEU A 357 -13.44 4.28 -26.23
N ASP A 358 -13.04 5.10 -27.20
CA ASP A 358 -13.18 4.79 -28.63
C ASP A 358 -12.44 3.50 -29.02
N ARG A 359 -11.26 3.24 -28.45
CA ARG A 359 -10.50 1.99 -28.71
C ARG A 359 -11.18 0.78 -28.09
N ILE A 360 -11.75 0.92 -26.88
CA ILE A 360 -12.52 -0.15 -26.23
C ILE A 360 -13.75 -0.50 -27.07
N TYR A 361 -14.52 0.48 -27.53
CA TYR A 361 -15.67 0.19 -28.39
C TYR A 361 -15.30 -0.51 -29.70
N ARG A 362 -14.15 -0.14 -30.30
CA ARG A 362 -13.64 -0.85 -31.48
C ARG A 362 -13.25 -2.30 -31.17
N ALA A 363 -12.68 -2.57 -30.00
CA ALA A 363 -12.36 -3.93 -29.58
C ALA A 363 -13.63 -4.77 -29.33
N LEU A 364 -14.62 -4.19 -28.65
CA LEU A 364 -15.92 -4.82 -28.37
C LEU A 364 -16.79 -5.05 -29.63
N ALA A 365 -16.36 -4.57 -30.80
CA ALA A 365 -16.98 -4.96 -32.07
C ALA A 365 -16.73 -6.45 -32.39
N ASP A 366 -15.69 -7.05 -31.82
CA ASP A 366 -15.49 -8.50 -31.83
C ASP A 366 -16.31 -9.16 -30.70
N PRO A 367 -17.31 -10.01 -31.02
CA PRO A 367 -18.16 -10.65 -30.02
C PRO A 367 -17.42 -11.64 -29.11
N ALA A 368 -16.18 -12.02 -29.44
CA ALA A 368 -15.34 -12.86 -28.58
C ALA A 368 -14.81 -12.11 -27.35
N ILE A 369 -14.70 -10.77 -27.43
CA ILE A 369 -14.13 -9.94 -26.37
C ILE A 369 -15.24 -9.45 -25.44
N ARG A 370 -15.11 -9.75 -24.15
CA ARG A 370 -15.99 -9.21 -23.11
C ARG A 370 -15.35 -8.00 -22.46
N VAL A 371 -16.17 -7.14 -21.87
CA VAL A 371 -15.69 -5.98 -21.08
C VAL A 371 -14.78 -6.43 -19.94
N THR A 372 -15.04 -7.60 -19.35
CA THR A 372 -14.24 -8.21 -18.28
C THR A 372 -12.83 -8.63 -18.72
N ASP A 373 -12.58 -8.74 -20.03
CA ASP A 373 -11.29 -9.15 -20.58
C ASP A 373 -10.35 -7.94 -20.78
N ILE A 374 -10.84 -6.72 -20.53
CA ILE A 374 -10.12 -5.48 -20.75
C ILE A 374 -9.58 -4.96 -19.41
N LEU A 375 -8.25 -4.84 -19.32
CA LEU A 375 -7.56 -4.22 -18.20
C LEU A 375 -6.94 -2.88 -18.64
N VAL A 376 -7.24 -1.83 -17.88
CA VAL A 376 -6.62 -0.51 -18.04
C VAL A 376 -5.75 -0.24 -16.81
N MET A 377 -4.46 0.02 -17.04
CA MET A 377 -3.51 0.33 -15.96
C MET A 377 -2.96 1.74 -16.15
N ALA A 378 -2.84 2.49 -15.05
CA ALA A 378 -2.21 3.79 -15.00
C ALA A 378 -1.21 3.84 -13.83
N PRO A 379 -0.07 4.55 -13.95
CA PRO A 379 0.89 4.68 -12.85
C PRO A 379 0.31 5.30 -11.57
N ASP A 380 -0.71 6.14 -11.73
CA ASP A 380 -1.45 6.78 -10.64
C ASP A 380 -2.92 6.90 -11.06
N ILE A 381 -3.72 5.87 -10.74
CA ILE A 381 -5.13 5.81 -11.14
C ILE A 381 -5.97 6.94 -10.52
N GLN A 382 -5.52 7.52 -9.40
CA GLN A 382 -6.25 8.55 -8.66
C GLN A 382 -6.37 9.85 -9.48
N LYS A 383 -5.34 10.17 -10.28
CA LYS A 383 -5.37 11.32 -11.20
C LYS A 383 -6.40 11.16 -12.32
N TYR A 384 -6.77 9.93 -12.64
CA TYR A 384 -7.70 9.61 -13.72
C TYR A 384 -9.14 9.41 -13.24
N THR A 385 -9.40 9.15 -11.95
CA THR A 385 -10.74 8.81 -11.43
C THR A 385 -11.84 9.77 -11.91
N ALA A 386 -11.67 11.08 -11.71
CA ALA A 386 -12.66 12.08 -12.12
C ALA A 386 -12.84 12.14 -13.64
N VAL A 387 -11.76 11.92 -14.40
CA VAL A 387 -11.78 11.94 -15.87
C VAL A 387 -12.45 10.69 -16.42
N ILE A 388 -12.16 9.51 -15.85
CA ILE A 388 -12.80 8.24 -16.18
C ILE A 388 -14.31 8.38 -15.93
N GLN A 389 -14.72 8.90 -14.77
CA GLN A 389 -16.14 9.13 -14.47
C GLN A 389 -16.81 10.08 -15.47
N ALA A 390 -16.13 11.17 -15.84
CA ALA A 390 -16.67 12.14 -16.81
C ALA A 390 -16.80 11.58 -18.23
N VAL A 391 -15.85 10.73 -18.67
CA VAL A 391 -15.80 10.20 -20.04
C VAL A 391 -16.59 8.91 -20.19
N PHE A 392 -16.41 7.96 -19.27
CA PHE A 392 -17.05 6.65 -19.33
C PHE A 392 -18.51 6.74 -18.88
N GLY A 393 -18.78 7.52 -17.81
CA GLY A 393 -20.13 7.72 -17.28
C GLY A 393 -20.94 6.42 -17.22
N ASP A 394 -22.16 6.45 -17.79
CA ASP A 394 -23.01 5.27 -17.95
C ASP A 394 -22.82 4.53 -19.29
N ALA A 395 -21.85 4.96 -20.11
CA ALA A 395 -21.67 4.46 -21.48
C ALA A 395 -21.06 3.04 -21.52
N LEU A 396 -20.27 2.67 -20.50
CA LEU A 396 -19.63 1.36 -20.37
C LEU A 396 -19.57 0.94 -18.89
N PRO A 397 -19.90 -0.31 -18.52
CA PRO A 397 -19.65 -0.79 -17.17
C PRO A 397 -18.15 -0.88 -16.89
N TYR A 398 -17.69 -0.26 -15.80
CA TYR A 398 -16.29 -0.32 -15.37
C TYR A 398 -16.17 -0.39 -13.85
N GLY A 399 -15.04 -0.91 -13.36
CA GLY A 399 -14.66 -0.88 -11.95
C GLY A 399 -13.24 -0.32 -11.82
N ILE A 400 -13.05 0.66 -10.95
CA ILE A 400 -11.72 1.23 -10.67
C ILE A 400 -11.19 0.57 -9.39
N ALA A 401 -10.14 -0.23 -9.52
CA ALA A 401 -9.39 -0.82 -8.42
C ALA A 401 -8.32 0.14 -7.88
N ASP A 402 -7.72 -0.20 -6.73
CA ASP A 402 -6.61 0.55 -6.10
C ASP A 402 -6.91 2.01 -5.76
N GLN A 403 -8.18 2.33 -5.51
CA GLN A 403 -8.58 3.64 -5.02
C GLN A 403 -8.21 3.80 -3.54
N ASN A 404 -7.60 4.93 -3.20
CA ASN A 404 -7.45 5.31 -1.79
C ASN A 404 -8.85 5.59 -1.21
N GLN A 405 -9.30 4.76 -0.26
CA GLN A 405 -10.56 4.96 0.48
C GLN A 405 -10.65 6.39 1.07
N TYR A 406 -9.51 6.96 1.49
CA TYR A 406 -9.38 8.34 1.97
C TYR A 406 -9.88 9.42 1.00
N GLN A 407 -9.84 9.19 -0.31
CA GLN A 407 -10.23 10.20 -1.29
C GLN A 407 -11.72 10.16 -1.63
N ASN A 408 -12.46 9.10 -1.32
CA ASN A 408 -13.89 9.06 -1.66
C ASN A 408 -14.80 9.32 -0.45
N SER A 409 -14.27 9.25 0.77
CA SER A 409 -15.04 9.52 1.98
C SER A 409 -14.88 10.97 2.43
N ASP A 410 -15.96 11.75 2.33
CA ASP A 410 -16.03 13.09 2.90
C ASP A 410 -15.92 13.08 4.43
N ILE A 411 -16.34 11.98 5.07
CA ILE A 411 -16.18 11.77 6.51
C ILE A 411 -14.69 11.65 6.87
N LEU A 412 -13.93 10.78 6.19
CA LEU A 412 -12.49 10.62 6.47
C LEU A 412 -11.72 11.92 6.22
N ARG A 413 -12.02 12.62 5.12
CA ARG A 413 -11.40 13.92 4.80
C ARG A 413 -11.66 14.93 5.90
N SER A 414 -12.91 15.06 6.31
CA SER A 414 -13.33 16.01 7.35
C SER A 414 -12.78 15.63 8.72
N PHE A 415 -12.71 14.34 9.04
CA PHE A 415 -12.07 13.84 10.25
C PHE A 415 -10.59 14.21 10.32
N ILE A 416 -9.82 14.03 9.23
CA ILE A 416 -8.40 14.43 9.18
C ILE A 416 -8.25 15.95 9.36
N GLN A 417 -9.14 16.74 8.76
CA GLN A 417 -9.15 18.21 8.96
C GLN A 417 -9.46 18.57 10.42
N LEU A 418 -10.45 17.91 11.05
CA LEU A 418 -10.80 18.09 12.45
C LEU A 418 -9.63 17.77 13.39
N LEU A 419 -8.84 16.73 13.11
CA LEU A 419 -7.64 16.42 13.89
C LEU A 419 -6.58 17.54 13.84
N ASN A 420 -6.64 18.41 12.83
CA ASN A 420 -5.75 19.57 12.70
C ASN A 420 -6.31 20.86 13.33
N LEU A 421 -7.49 20.82 13.98
CA LEU A 421 -8.08 21.96 14.68
C LEU A 421 -7.13 22.69 15.65
N PRO A 422 -6.24 22.03 16.41
CA PRO A 422 -5.26 22.72 17.28
C PRO A 422 -4.38 23.73 16.54
N ASN A 423 -4.14 23.51 15.25
CA ASN A 423 -3.37 24.39 14.38
C ASN A 423 -4.25 25.32 13.53
N SER A 424 -5.58 25.19 13.63
CA SER A 424 -6.52 26.03 12.89
C SER A 424 -6.72 27.38 13.57
N ARG A 425 -6.91 28.41 12.75
CA ARG A 425 -7.38 29.74 13.17
C ARG A 425 -8.91 29.84 13.19
N LEU A 426 -9.60 28.74 12.94
CA LEU A 426 -11.05 28.65 12.78
C LEU A 426 -11.60 29.66 11.76
N PRO A 427 -11.07 29.72 10.52
CA PRO A 427 -11.67 30.57 9.50
C PRO A 427 -13.12 30.15 9.21
N ALA A 428 -13.97 31.14 8.90
CA ALA A 428 -15.38 30.95 8.54
C ALA A 428 -15.58 29.86 7.48
N SER A 429 -14.73 29.84 6.44
CA SER A 429 -14.78 28.86 5.36
C SER A 429 -14.58 27.41 5.83
N GLU A 430 -13.76 27.19 6.86
CA GLU A 430 -13.50 25.84 7.39
C GLU A 430 -14.74 25.28 8.09
N LEU A 431 -15.37 26.06 8.97
CA LEU A 431 -16.59 25.61 9.67
C LEU A 431 -17.77 25.43 8.71
N ILE A 432 -17.87 26.27 7.68
CA ILE A 432 -18.83 26.06 6.59
C ILE A 432 -18.56 24.74 5.88
N THR A 433 -17.30 24.41 5.58
CA THR A 433 -16.94 23.15 4.92
C THR A 433 -17.36 21.95 5.76
N TYR A 434 -17.20 22.00 7.09
CA TYR A 434 -17.68 20.94 7.98
C TYR A 434 -19.21 20.80 7.94
N LEU A 435 -19.95 21.91 7.91
CA LEU A 435 -21.42 21.87 7.80
C LEU A 435 -21.91 21.42 6.42
N GLU A 436 -21.08 21.48 5.38
CA GLU A 436 -21.41 20.92 4.06
C GLU A 436 -21.31 19.39 4.03
N VAL A 437 -20.72 18.76 5.05
CA VAL A 437 -20.69 17.30 5.20
C VAL A 437 -22.04 16.82 5.76
N PRO A 438 -22.81 16.01 5.02
CA PRO A 438 -24.15 15.60 5.46
C PRO A 438 -24.16 14.91 6.83
N ALA A 439 -23.16 14.07 7.12
CA ALA A 439 -23.05 13.39 8.40
C ALA A 439 -22.83 14.34 9.59
N ILE A 440 -22.15 15.48 9.37
CA ILE A 440 -21.98 16.50 10.41
C ILE A 440 -23.25 17.32 10.54
N ALA A 441 -23.81 17.81 9.42
CA ALA A 441 -25.05 18.60 9.44
C ALA A 441 -26.20 17.86 10.15
N ARG A 442 -26.41 16.57 9.82
CA ARG A 442 -27.40 15.71 10.48
C ARG A 442 -27.17 15.57 11.98
N ARG A 443 -25.91 15.46 12.43
CA ARG A 443 -25.57 15.32 13.85
C ARG A 443 -26.10 16.48 14.69
N PHE A 444 -26.16 17.67 14.10
CA PHE A 444 -26.67 18.88 14.76
C PHE A 444 -28.11 19.21 14.39
N GLY A 445 -28.77 18.39 13.56
CA GLY A 445 -30.14 18.64 13.10
C GLY A 445 -30.26 19.81 12.13
N ILE A 446 -29.21 20.08 11.35
CA ILE A 446 -29.15 21.15 10.35
C ILE A 446 -29.43 20.54 8.98
N ASP A 447 -30.42 21.06 8.28
CA ASP A 447 -30.76 20.70 6.89
C ASP A 447 -30.12 21.69 5.88
N ASP A 448 -30.30 21.43 4.59
CA ASP A 448 -29.69 22.23 3.51
C ASP A 448 -30.13 23.71 3.54
N GLU A 449 -31.38 23.98 3.94
CA GLU A 449 -31.89 25.34 4.16
C GLU A 449 -31.19 25.99 5.36
N GLY A 450 -31.07 25.26 6.47
CA GLY A 450 -30.32 25.69 7.66
C GLY A 450 -28.87 26.05 7.35
N VAL A 451 -28.16 25.23 6.56
CA VAL A 451 -26.79 25.54 6.11
C VAL A 451 -26.75 26.85 5.31
N THR A 452 -27.77 27.10 4.48
CA THR A 452 -27.88 28.32 3.68
C THR A 452 -28.08 29.55 4.57
N PHE A 453 -28.93 29.47 5.60
CA PHE A 453 -29.10 30.54 6.59
C PHE A 453 -27.82 30.82 7.36
N ILE A 454 -27.13 29.78 7.82
CA ILE A 454 -25.85 29.90 8.54
C ILE A 454 -24.79 30.61 7.68
N LYS A 455 -24.68 30.24 6.39
CA LYS A 455 -23.76 30.93 5.45
C LYS A 455 -24.08 32.42 5.32
N ALA A 456 -25.36 32.78 5.27
CA ALA A 456 -25.79 34.19 5.24
C ALA A 456 -25.44 34.91 6.55
N TRP A 457 -25.75 34.32 7.71
CA TRP A 457 -25.43 34.90 9.02
C TRP A 457 -23.94 35.14 9.21
N ILE A 458 -23.09 34.18 8.87
CA ILE A 458 -21.64 34.32 8.94
C ILE A 458 -21.16 35.52 8.11
N LYS A 459 -21.71 35.67 6.90
CA LYS A 459 -21.34 36.77 5.99
C LYS A 459 -21.81 38.12 6.53
N GLU A 460 -23.04 38.22 7.01
CA GLU A 460 -23.69 39.47 7.39
C GLU A 460 -23.26 39.98 8.78
N THR A 461 -23.03 39.08 9.74
CA THR A 461 -22.43 39.43 11.05
C THR A 461 -20.93 39.71 10.97
N GLY A 462 -20.31 39.42 9.82
CA GLY A 462 -18.90 39.70 9.58
C GLY A 462 -17.94 38.72 10.24
N ILE A 463 -18.36 37.51 10.59
CA ILE A 463 -17.46 36.48 11.13
C ILE A 463 -16.38 36.15 10.10
N ARG A 464 -15.11 36.14 10.52
CA ARG A 464 -13.98 35.80 9.65
C ARG A 464 -13.13 34.68 10.23
N TRP A 465 -12.66 34.80 11.47
CA TRP A 465 -11.78 33.81 12.09
C TRP A 465 -11.58 34.07 13.59
N GLY A 466 -11.08 33.05 14.29
CA GLY A 466 -10.73 33.11 15.70
C GLY A 466 -11.95 32.96 16.60
N ARG A 467 -11.81 32.16 17.65
CA ARG A 467 -12.88 31.90 18.62
C ARG A 467 -13.31 33.20 19.30
N ASP A 468 -12.33 33.91 19.85
CA ASP A 468 -12.47 35.16 20.60
C ASP A 468 -11.17 36.00 20.52
N GLY A 469 -11.15 37.18 21.14
CA GLY A 469 -9.98 38.06 21.17
C GLY A 469 -8.75 37.40 21.84
N ALA A 470 -8.94 36.72 22.97
CA ALA A 470 -7.85 36.07 23.70
C ALA A 470 -7.18 34.95 22.89
N SER A 471 -7.95 34.17 22.14
CA SER A 471 -7.49 33.08 21.28
C SER A 471 -6.55 33.56 20.17
N LYS A 472 -6.65 34.83 19.75
CA LYS A 472 -5.75 35.43 18.75
C LYS A 472 -4.32 35.61 19.26
N GLN A 473 -4.12 35.72 20.58
CA GLN A 473 -2.80 35.85 21.17
C GLN A 473 -1.91 34.63 20.90
N LYS A 474 -2.50 33.44 20.77
CA LYS A 474 -1.79 32.20 20.35
C LYS A 474 -1.03 32.37 19.04
N TRP A 475 -1.52 33.26 18.16
CA TRP A 475 -0.96 33.55 16.85
C TRP A 475 -0.09 34.81 16.83
N SER A 476 0.23 35.37 18.00
CA SER A 476 0.98 36.63 18.15
C SER A 476 0.31 37.82 17.44
N VAL A 477 -1.02 37.85 17.46
CA VAL A 477 -1.86 38.95 16.92
C VAL A 477 -2.56 39.66 18.10
N PRO A 478 -2.86 40.97 18.00
CA PRO A 478 -3.63 41.68 19.02
C PRO A 478 -4.96 41.00 19.36
N ASP A 479 -5.43 41.19 20.59
CA ASP A 479 -6.62 40.58 21.18
C ASP A 479 -7.94 41.24 20.76
N GLU A 480 -8.01 41.67 19.50
CA GLU A 480 -9.19 42.34 18.96
C GLU A 480 -10.37 41.36 18.82
N THR A 481 -11.52 41.73 19.38
CA THR A 481 -12.74 40.91 19.39
C THR A 481 -13.50 40.95 18.06
N HIS A 482 -13.33 41.99 17.25
CA HIS A 482 -14.01 42.10 15.95
C HIS A 482 -13.69 40.92 15.02
N PHE A 483 -14.68 40.57 14.20
CA PHE A 483 -14.63 39.51 13.19
C PHE A 483 -14.36 38.10 13.74
N THR A 484 -14.51 37.89 15.05
CA THR A 484 -14.43 36.58 15.71
C THR A 484 -15.76 35.84 15.68
N TRP A 485 -15.71 34.53 15.95
CA TRP A 485 -16.93 33.73 16.15
C TRP A 485 -17.76 34.27 17.31
N GLN A 486 -17.15 34.51 18.47
CA GLN A 486 -17.88 35.06 19.62
C GLN A 486 -18.58 36.38 19.26
N PHE A 487 -17.89 37.30 18.59
CA PHE A 487 -18.49 38.56 18.16
C PHE A 487 -19.70 38.39 17.24
N GLY A 488 -19.65 37.51 16.25
CA GLY A 488 -20.79 37.29 15.36
C GLY A 488 -21.94 36.52 16.02
N LEU A 489 -21.62 35.52 16.85
CA LEU A 489 -22.62 34.78 17.61
C LEU A 489 -23.34 35.68 18.63
N ASP A 490 -22.62 36.60 19.27
CA ASP A 490 -23.19 37.60 20.18
C ASP A 490 -24.16 38.54 19.43
N GLN A 491 -23.86 38.93 18.19
CA GLN A 491 -24.78 39.73 17.36
C GLN A 491 -26.06 38.97 17.01
N LEU A 492 -25.96 37.67 16.68
CA LEU A 492 -27.12 36.81 16.40
C LEU A 492 -27.98 36.64 17.66
N LEU A 493 -27.36 36.29 18.79
CA LEU A 493 -28.04 36.13 20.07
C LEU A 493 -28.69 37.43 20.53
N MET A 494 -28.03 38.57 20.33
CA MET A 494 -28.60 39.88 20.66
C MET A 494 -29.81 40.21 19.79
N GLY A 495 -29.76 39.86 18.50
CA GLY A 495 -30.86 40.04 17.56
C GLY A 495 -32.09 39.18 17.85
N VAL A 496 -31.97 38.13 18.67
CA VAL A 496 -33.13 37.41 19.21
C VAL A 496 -33.82 38.21 20.32
N LEU A 497 -33.07 39.03 21.06
CA LEU A 497 -33.58 39.78 22.21
C LEU A 497 -34.11 41.17 21.83
N THR A 498 -33.45 41.85 20.90
CA THR A 498 -33.74 43.24 20.51
C THR A 498 -33.28 43.53 19.10
N ASP A 499 -34.04 44.38 18.39
CA ASP A 499 -33.64 44.96 17.11
C ASP A 499 -32.93 46.31 17.28
N GLU A 500 -32.94 46.87 18.50
CA GLU A 500 -32.31 48.15 18.81
C GLU A 500 -30.87 47.98 19.35
N PRO A 501 -29.90 48.80 18.89
CA PRO A 501 -28.55 48.76 19.40
C PRO A 501 -28.50 49.14 20.88
N ILE A 502 -27.96 48.24 21.71
CA ILE A 502 -27.68 48.53 23.12
C ILE A 502 -26.29 49.20 23.20
N THR A 503 -26.28 50.51 23.44
CA THR A 503 -25.06 51.34 23.43
C THR A 503 -23.97 50.86 24.40
N ASP A 504 -24.34 50.21 25.49
CA ASP A 504 -23.40 49.77 26.53
C ASP A 504 -22.67 48.46 26.19
N LEU A 505 -23.18 47.65 25.24
CA LEU A 505 -22.64 46.32 24.93
C LEU A 505 -21.67 46.30 23.74
N SER A 506 -21.50 47.41 23.01
CA SER A 506 -20.63 47.51 21.82
C SER A 506 -20.88 46.41 20.75
N VAL A 507 -22.07 45.81 20.74
CA VAL A 507 -22.50 44.76 19.81
C VAL A 507 -23.77 45.22 19.11
N LEU A 508 -23.77 45.20 17.77
CA LEU A 508 -24.94 45.57 16.96
C LEU A 508 -25.83 44.33 16.75
N PRO A 509 -27.11 44.32 17.16
CA PRO A 509 -27.97 43.16 16.95
C PRO A 509 -28.17 42.88 15.45
N TYR A 510 -28.20 41.60 15.11
CA TYR A 510 -28.59 41.12 13.78
C TYR A 510 -30.00 40.53 13.86
N ALA A 511 -31.00 41.27 13.35
CA ALA A 511 -32.40 40.87 13.43
C ALA A 511 -32.64 39.48 12.80
N LEU A 512 -33.20 38.56 13.59
CA LEU A 512 -33.42 37.17 13.20
C LEU A 512 -34.91 36.82 13.20
N PRO A 513 -35.42 36.21 12.11
CA PRO A 513 -36.76 35.63 12.10
C PRO A 513 -36.93 34.55 13.18
N LEU A 514 -38.10 34.52 13.83
CA LEU A 514 -38.39 33.59 14.94
C LEU A 514 -38.43 32.11 14.49
N ASP A 515 -38.76 31.85 13.23
CA ASP A 515 -38.75 30.52 12.62
C ASP A 515 -37.32 29.97 12.43
N HIS A 516 -36.29 30.81 12.48
CA HIS A 516 -34.90 30.40 12.36
C HIS A 516 -34.24 30.01 13.70
N LEU A 517 -34.94 30.12 14.82
CA LEU A 517 -34.36 29.90 16.15
C LEU A 517 -33.84 28.46 16.37
N LEU A 518 -34.50 27.46 15.77
CA LEU A 518 -34.04 26.06 15.86
C LEU A 518 -32.68 25.87 15.16
N VAL A 519 -32.53 26.46 13.97
CA VAL A 519 -31.27 26.44 13.20
C VAL A 519 -30.19 27.21 13.95
N LEU A 520 -30.52 28.35 14.57
CA LEU A 520 -29.59 29.10 15.40
C LEU A 520 -29.09 28.28 16.60
N ASN A 521 -29.97 27.58 17.30
CA ASN A 521 -29.58 26.72 18.41
C ASN A 521 -28.64 25.60 17.94
N ALA A 522 -29.00 24.90 16.87
CA ALA A 522 -28.17 23.85 16.27
C ALA A 522 -26.78 24.38 15.86
N PHE A 523 -26.73 25.58 15.29
CA PHE A 523 -25.48 26.23 14.89
C PHE A 523 -24.59 26.61 16.09
N LEU A 524 -25.20 27.06 17.19
CA LEU A 524 -24.48 27.34 18.44
C LEU A 524 -23.89 26.06 19.03
N ASP A 525 -24.68 24.98 19.08
CA ASP A 525 -24.25 23.66 19.55
C ASP A 525 -23.09 23.10 18.71
N PHE A 526 -23.15 23.29 17.39
CA PHE A 526 -22.07 22.96 16.46
C PHE A 526 -20.80 23.75 16.77
N CYS A 527 -20.88 25.08 16.81
CA CYS A 527 -19.73 25.95 17.07
C CYS A 527 -19.08 25.60 18.42
N GLN A 528 -19.89 25.44 19.47
CA GLN A 528 -19.40 25.07 20.79
C GLN A 528 -18.68 23.72 20.76
N THR A 529 -19.26 22.72 20.09
CA THR A 529 -18.63 21.39 19.97
C THR A 529 -17.29 21.45 19.24
N VAL A 530 -17.18 22.24 18.16
CA VAL A 530 -15.90 22.44 17.44
C VAL A 530 -14.87 23.14 18.34
N PHE A 531 -15.26 24.18 19.07
CA PHE A 531 -14.34 24.90 19.97
C PHE A 531 -13.86 24.03 21.13
N GLU A 532 -14.76 23.25 21.74
CA GLU A 532 -14.40 22.27 22.76
C GLU A 532 -13.46 21.21 22.19
N THR A 533 -13.72 20.72 20.97
CA THR A 533 -12.87 19.75 20.29
C THR A 533 -11.47 20.32 20.05
N GLN A 534 -11.34 21.57 19.61
CA GLN A 534 -10.04 22.23 19.47
C GLN A 534 -9.27 22.25 20.79
N THR A 535 -9.90 22.71 21.88
CA THR A 535 -9.27 22.76 23.21
C THR A 535 -8.92 21.36 23.71
N GLN A 536 -9.76 20.37 23.45
CA GLN A 536 -9.46 19.00 23.79
C GLN A 536 -8.22 18.53 23.02
N LEU A 537 -8.17 18.64 21.70
CA LEU A 537 -7.07 18.13 20.88
C LEU A 537 -5.71 18.82 21.16
N GLU A 538 -5.68 19.98 21.82
CA GLU A 538 -4.43 20.64 22.25
C GLU A 538 -3.73 19.95 23.43
N THR A 539 -4.46 19.17 24.23
CA THR A 539 -3.87 18.56 25.43
C THR A 539 -3.13 17.27 25.12
N VAL A 540 -1.91 17.15 25.67
CA VAL A 540 -1.12 15.91 25.57
C VAL A 540 -1.78 14.84 26.43
N ARG A 541 -1.99 13.65 25.85
CA ARG A 541 -2.68 12.50 26.44
C ARG A 541 -1.88 11.22 26.31
N SER A 542 -2.21 10.21 27.12
CA SER A 542 -1.75 8.83 26.88
C SER A 542 -2.41 8.23 25.62
N PRO A 543 -1.86 7.15 25.05
CA PRO A 543 -2.47 6.47 23.90
C PRO A 543 -3.93 6.02 24.14
N GLU A 544 -4.24 5.49 25.33
CA GLU A 544 -5.59 5.06 25.69
C GLU A 544 -6.56 6.24 25.77
N GLN A 545 -6.09 7.36 26.34
CA GLN A 545 -6.85 8.60 26.41
C GLN A 545 -7.06 9.21 25.01
N TRP A 546 -6.08 9.10 24.10
CA TRP A 546 -6.24 9.49 22.71
C TRP A 546 -7.28 8.64 21.98
N ALA A 547 -7.25 7.31 22.15
CA ALA A 547 -8.24 6.43 21.55
C ALA A 547 -9.67 6.78 22.01
N SER A 548 -9.86 7.03 23.31
CA SER A 548 -11.14 7.47 23.87
C SER A 548 -11.55 8.86 23.36
N ALA A 549 -10.62 9.82 23.29
CA ALA A 549 -10.89 11.17 22.80
C ALA A 549 -11.30 11.17 21.32
N ILE A 550 -10.62 10.38 20.48
CA ILE A 550 -10.96 10.23 19.06
C ILE A 550 -12.33 9.57 18.90
N SER A 551 -12.62 8.50 19.65
CA SER A 551 -13.93 7.83 19.59
C SER A 551 -15.05 8.78 20.00
N SER A 552 -14.84 9.55 21.08
CA SER A 552 -15.80 10.56 21.53
C SER A 552 -15.97 11.70 20.52
N LEU A 553 -14.89 12.13 19.85
CA LEU A 553 -14.96 13.12 18.76
C LEU A 553 -15.85 12.62 17.63
N LEU A 554 -15.66 11.38 17.18
CA LEU A 554 -16.46 10.78 16.12
C LEU A 554 -17.94 10.73 16.50
N GLU A 555 -18.26 10.24 17.69
CA GLU A 555 -19.64 10.20 18.21
C GLU A 555 -20.26 11.59 18.38
N ARG A 556 -19.47 12.60 18.73
CA ARG A 556 -19.99 13.97 18.96
C ARG A 556 -20.26 14.71 17.66
N LEU A 557 -19.45 14.50 16.61
CA LEU A 557 -19.48 15.31 15.40
C LEU A 557 -20.14 14.64 14.18
N PHE A 558 -20.28 13.31 14.15
CA PHE A 558 -20.81 12.60 12.99
C PHE A 558 -22.06 11.77 13.32
N ASP A 559 -23.03 11.77 12.40
CA ASP A 559 -24.18 10.87 12.37
C ASP A 559 -24.25 10.15 11.01
N PRO A 560 -23.49 9.04 10.84
CA PRO A 560 -23.38 8.32 9.58
C PRO A 560 -24.57 7.41 9.28
N VAL A 561 -25.02 7.40 8.02
CA VAL A 561 -26.10 6.54 7.52
C VAL A 561 -25.64 5.62 6.40
N ASP A 562 -26.25 4.42 6.32
CA ASP A 562 -26.01 3.44 5.27
C ASP A 562 -24.52 3.15 5.01
N GLN A 563 -24.03 3.50 3.83
CA GLN A 563 -22.67 3.24 3.37
C GLN A 563 -21.63 4.10 4.08
N GLU A 564 -22.01 5.27 4.61
CA GLU A 564 -21.14 6.13 5.41
C GLU A 564 -20.69 5.45 6.72
N ARG A 565 -21.45 4.48 7.23
CA ARG A 565 -21.06 3.70 8.41
C ARG A 565 -19.84 2.82 8.19
N GLN A 566 -19.47 2.55 6.94
CA GLN A 566 -18.25 1.81 6.62
C GLN A 566 -17.01 2.71 6.68
N ASP A 567 -17.19 4.03 6.66
CA ASP A 567 -16.10 5.02 6.68
C ASP A 567 -15.64 5.39 8.10
N LEU A 568 -16.43 5.05 9.13
CA LEU A 568 -16.15 5.27 10.57
C LEU A 568 -15.85 3.94 11.26
#